data_AF-A0A955JCV9-F1
#
_entry.id   AF-A0A955JCV9-F1
#
_cell.length_a   1.000
_cell.length_b   1.000
_cell.length_c   1.000
_cell.angle_alpha   90.00
_cell.angle_beta   90.00
_cell.angle_gamma   90.00
#
_symmetry.space_group_name_H-M   'P 1'
#
loop_
_entity.id
_entity.type
_entity.pdbx_description
1 polymer ?
#
loop_
_entity_poly.entity_id
_entity_poly.type
_entity_poly.pdbx_seq_one_letter_code
_entity_poly.pdbx_strand_id
1 'polypeptide(L)'
;PSRFEPCGLVQMIAQRYGALPVVRPVGGLADTVIGYDRTTTKTATGFSFEPAEPDSLVRCVERALKLLRSSPEAWRTMQLRAMKLHYDPIPWARAYLSVYEEAVAARGRRDRESELLSHLRVEPGAPPLPSHRRIPESFQRDILFLGVQGPRRLWVHWEVQGEHGRAVLNAMTHEQRYQSRWELRMFELDGGHEWSLEVEGLAKNWFIDVEADRSYRAELWMSSEGVAPTHMLSSRTVEAPPEIGS
;
A
#
# COMPACT_ATOMS: atom_id res chain seq x y z
N PRO A 1 -17.23 0.20 1.27
CA PRO A 1 -17.98 0.99 2.30
C PRO A 1 -17.05 1.40 3.46
N SER A 2 -15.94 2.07 3.14
CA SER A 2 -14.86 2.36 4.08
C SER A 2 -15.31 3.26 5.25
N ARG A 3 -14.87 2.95 6.48
CA ARG A 3 -15.02 3.84 7.66
C ARG A 3 -13.95 4.94 7.72
N PHE A 4 -12.86 4.75 6.99
CA PHE A 4 -11.79 5.71 6.76
C PHE A 4 -11.15 5.38 5.40
N GLU A 5 -10.82 6.38 4.59
CA GLU A 5 -10.16 6.17 3.30
C GLU A 5 -9.31 7.41 2.94
N PRO A 6 -7.97 7.35 3.06
CA PRO A 6 -7.13 8.53 2.84
C PRO A 6 -7.05 8.96 1.36
N CYS A 7 -7.23 8.03 0.42
CA CYS A 7 -7.19 8.32 -1.02
C CYS A 7 -8.17 7.45 -1.81
N GLY A 8 -8.06 6.12 -1.67
CA GLY A 8 -8.80 5.15 -2.47
C GLY A 8 -8.35 5.15 -3.93
N LEU A 9 -7.81 4.02 -4.40
CA LEU A 9 -7.55 3.80 -5.83
C LEU A 9 -8.64 2.97 -6.51
N VAL A 10 -9.35 2.14 -5.73
CA VAL A 10 -10.31 1.15 -6.23
C VAL A 10 -11.49 1.80 -6.95
N GLN A 11 -12.01 2.92 -6.45
CA GLN A 11 -13.08 3.67 -7.09
C GLN A 11 -12.65 4.32 -8.41
N MET A 12 -11.40 4.77 -8.50
CA MET A 12 -10.84 5.33 -9.74
C MET A 12 -10.68 4.23 -10.80
N ILE A 13 -10.21 3.05 -10.40
CA ILE A 13 -10.15 1.85 -11.25
C ILE A 13 -11.55 1.44 -11.69
N ALA A 14 -12.51 1.36 -10.76
CA ALA A 14 -13.89 1.01 -11.06
C ALA A 14 -14.48 1.96 -12.13
N GLN A 15 -14.37 3.28 -11.91
CA GLN A 15 -14.85 4.29 -12.85
C GLN A 15 -14.17 4.17 -14.22
N ARG A 16 -12.85 3.91 -14.26
CA ARG A 16 -12.08 3.70 -15.50
C ARG A 16 -12.61 2.53 -16.32
N TYR A 17 -13.01 1.45 -15.67
CA TYR A 17 -13.57 0.25 -16.30
C TYR A 17 -15.10 0.29 -16.46
N GLY A 18 -15.73 1.41 -16.09
CA GLY A 18 -17.18 1.58 -16.21
C GLY A 18 -17.98 0.87 -15.11
N ALA A 19 -17.36 0.41 -14.03
CA ALA A 19 -18.08 0.03 -12.84
C ALA A 19 -18.42 1.29 -12.03
N LEU A 20 -19.71 1.56 -11.84
CA LEU A 20 -20.17 2.72 -11.06
C LEU A 20 -20.02 2.42 -9.55
N PRO A 21 -19.16 3.16 -8.82
CA PRO A 21 -18.84 2.83 -7.45
C PRO A 21 -19.99 3.18 -6.50
N VAL A 22 -20.18 2.38 -5.44
CA VAL A 22 -21.04 2.68 -4.29
C VAL A 22 -20.13 2.92 -3.09
N VAL A 23 -20.08 4.16 -2.62
CA VAL A 23 -19.12 4.60 -1.60
C VAL A 23 -19.80 5.25 -0.40
N ARG A 24 -19.06 5.34 0.70
CA ARG A 24 -19.34 6.33 1.72
C ARG A 24 -18.41 7.53 1.46
N PRO A 25 -18.89 8.78 1.47
CA PRO A 25 -18.07 9.93 1.11
C PRO A 25 -17.10 10.28 2.25
N VAL A 26 -15.96 9.56 2.31
CA VAL A 26 -14.88 9.85 3.25
C VAL A 26 -13.52 9.90 2.60
N GLY A 27 -12.70 10.84 3.08
CA GLY A 27 -11.41 11.20 2.50
C GLY A 27 -11.46 11.18 0.97
N GLY A 28 -10.55 10.45 0.34
CA GLY A 28 -10.48 10.47 -1.13
C GLY A 28 -11.69 9.87 -1.87
N LEU A 29 -12.60 9.13 -1.19
CA LEU A 29 -13.88 8.74 -1.80
C LEU A 29 -14.85 9.90 -1.93
N ALA A 30 -14.82 10.84 -0.98
CA ALA A 30 -15.62 12.08 -1.06
C ALA A 30 -15.11 12.97 -2.21
N ASP A 31 -13.80 12.97 -2.43
CA ASP A 31 -13.16 13.83 -3.43
C ASP A 31 -13.33 13.32 -4.87
N THR A 32 -13.46 12.01 -5.07
CA THR A 32 -13.45 11.41 -6.42
C THR A 32 -14.78 10.81 -6.89
N VAL A 33 -15.78 10.70 -6.02
CA VAL A 33 -17.11 10.16 -6.39
C VAL A 33 -18.21 11.18 -6.11
N ILE A 34 -18.87 11.62 -7.18
CA ILE A 34 -20.08 12.43 -7.09
C ILE A 34 -21.27 11.47 -7.04
N GLY A 35 -21.90 11.36 -5.85
CA GLY A 35 -23.05 10.48 -5.64
C GLY A 35 -24.29 10.93 -6.42
N TYR A 36 -25.02 9.97 -6.98
CA TYR A 36 -26.26 10.21 -7.72
C TYR A 36 -27.43 10.60 -6.81
N ASP A 37 -27.98 11.79 -7.04
CA ASP A 37 -29.24 12.29 -6.49
C ASP A 37 -29.99 13.16 -7.52
N ARG A 38 -31.09 13.80 -7.09
CA ARG A 38 -31.95 14.63 -7.96
C ARG A 38 -31.24 15.87 -8.51
N THR A 39 -30.23 16.37 -7.82
CA THR A 39 -29.46 17.58 -8.15
C THR A 39 -28.19 17.27 -8.94
N THR A 40 -27.60 16.08 -8.73
CA THR A 40 -26.32 15.69 -9.35
C THR A 40 -26.50 14.83 -10.62
N THR A 41 -27.71 14.65 -11.14
CA THR A 41 -27.97 13.78 -12.32
C THR A 41 -27.03 14.01 -13.51
N LYS A 42 -26.62 15.27 -13.75
CA LYS A 42 -25.72 15.68 -14.84
C LYS A 42 -24.22 15.58 -14.50
N THR A 43 -23.85 15.40 -13.24
CA THR A 43 -22.45 15.40 -12.78
C THR A 43 -22.05 14.12 -12.05
N ALA A 44 -23.02 13.31 -11.60
CA ALA A 44 -22.79 12.09 -10.84
C ALA A 44 -21.87 11.09 -11.56
N THR A 45 -21.03 10.41 -10.80
CA THR A 45 -20.05 9.43 -11.28
C THR A 45 -20.10 8.12 -10.49
N GLY A 46 -21.12 7.97 -9.63
CA GLY A 46 -21.35 6.80 -8.79
C GLY A 46 -22.50 7.06 -7.81
N PHE A 47 -22.49 6.35 -6.69
CA PHE A 47 -23.48 6.46 -5.64
C PHE A 47 -22.80 6.63 -4.29
N SER A 48 -23.38 7.48 -3.43
CA SER A 48 -22.91 7.68 -2.07
C SER A 48 -24.00 7.37 -1.03
N PHE A 49 -23.61 6.89 0.14
CA PHE A 49 -24.52 6.63 1.26
C PHE A 49 -23.95 7.15 2.57
N GLU A 50 -24.83 7.65 3.43
CA GLU A 50 -24.58 8.02 4.83
C GLU A 50 -25.89 7.88 5.62
N PRO A 51 -25.83 7.68 6.96
CA PRO A 51 -24.64 7.43 7.79
C PRO A 51 -23.97 6.07 7.52
N ALA A 52 -22.87 5.77 8.23
CA ALA A 52 -22.09 4.53 8.11
C ALA A 52 -22.80 3.31 8.74
N GLU A 53 -24.02 3.05 8.28
CA GLU A 53 -24.95 2.05 8.80
C GLU A 53 -25.36 1.07 7.70
N PRO A 54 -25.64 -0.21 8.04
CA PRO A 54 -26.08 -1.21 7.08
C PRO A 54 -27.28 -0.77 6.24
N ASP A 55 -28.32 -0.21 6.87
CA ASP A 55 -29.54 0.21 6.19
C ASP A 55 -29.28 1.31 5.16
N SER A 56 -28.35 2.23 5.44
CA SER A 56 -27.97 3.29 4.51
C SER A 56 -27.26 2.74 3.28
N LEU A 57 -26.40 1.73 3.45
CA LEU A 57 -25.78 1.01 2.35
C LEU A 57 -26.84 0.28 1.51
N VAL A 58 -27.75 -0.46 2.16
CA VAL A 58 -28.84 -1.19 1.48
C VAL A 58 -29.68 -0.24 0.63
N ARG A 59 -30.19 0.86 1.21
CA ARG A 59 -30.99 1.87 0.48
C ARG A 59 -30.24 2.45 -0.72
N CYS A 60 -28.92 2.62 -0.61
CA CYS A 60 -28.11 3.14 -1.70
C CYS A 60 -27.96 2.13 -2.85
N VAL A 61 -27.74 0.85 -2.52
CA VAL A 61 -27.72 -0.24 -3.50
C VAL A 61 -29.08 -0.38 -4.17
N GLU A 62 -30.18 -0.32 -3.42
CA GLU A 62 -31.54 -0.34 -3.97
C GLU A 62 -31.78 0.82 -4.95
N ARG A 63 -31.32 2.03 -4.61
CA ARG A 63 -31.38 3.20 -5.50
C ARG A 63 -30.57 2.98 -6.78
N ALA A 64 -29.39 2.38 -6.68
CA ALA A 64 -28.56 2.05 -7.84
C ALA A 64 -29.25 1.02 -8.75
N LEU A 65 -29.77 -0.07 -8.17
CA LEU A 65 -30.51 -1.12 -8.89
C LEU A 65 -31.82 -0.59 -9.48
N LYS A 66 -32.49 0.36 -8.84
CA LYS A 66 -33.67 1.03 -9.38
C LYS A 66 -33.30 1.81 -10.63
N LEU A 67 -32.27 2.66 -10.57
CA LEU A 67 -31.82 3.45 -11.73
C LEU A 67 -31.41 2.55 -12.90
N LEU A 68 -30.64 1.49 -12.61
CA LEU A 68 -30.21 0.52 -13.61
C LEU A 68 -31.39 -0.09 -14.37
N ARG A 69 -32.48 -0.42 -13.66
CA ARG A 69 -33.67 -1.05 -14.25
C ARG A 69 -34.63 -0.05 -14.91
N SER A 70 -34.86 1.09 -14.28
CA SER A 70 -35.89 2.05 -14.73
C SER A 70 -35.38 3.03 -15.79
N SER A 71 -34.06 3.24 -15.88
CA SER A 71 -33.46 4.23 -16.77
C SER A 71 -32.06 3.81 -17.26
N PRO A 72 -31.96 2.76 -18.09
CA PRO A 72 -30.69 2.26 -18.61
C PRO A 72 -29.85 3.33 -19.35
N GLU A 73 -30.49 4.30 -20.00
CA GLU A 73 -29.83 5.40 -20.71
C GLU A 73 -29.15 6.35 -19.73
N ALA A 74 -29.81 6.65 -18.60
CA ALA A 74 -29.26 7.48 -17.53
C ALA A 74 -28.09 6.77 -16.86
N TRP A 75 -28.21 5.46 -16.62
CA TRP A 75 -27.11 4.63 -16.14
C TRP A 75 -25.92 4.66 -17.09
N ARG A 76 -26.15 4.42 -18.39
CA ARG A 76 -25.08 4.43 -19.40
C ARG A 76 -24.42 5.80 -19.53
N THR A 77 -25.20 6.87 -19.46
CA THR A 77 -24.67 8.25 -19.47
C THR A 77 -23.75 8.51 -18.28
N MET A 78 -24.18 8.09 -17.08
CA MET A 78 -23.37 8.20 -15.86
C MET A 78 -22.10 7.34 -15.95
N GLN A 79 -22.21 6.12 -16.47
CA GLN A 79 -21.09 5.21 -16.69
C GLN A 79 -20.04 5.81 -17.64
N LEU A 80 -20.47 6.34 -18.78
CA LEU A 80 -19.56 6.99 -19.74
C LEU A 80 -18.93 8.26 -19.16
N ARG A 81 -19.64 9.00 -18.30
CA ARG A 81 -19.08 10.15 -17.58
C ARG A 81 -17.97 9.71 -16.62
N ALA A 82 -18.22 8.67 -15.83
CA ALA A 82 -17.22 8.09 -14.92
C ALA A 82 -15.97 7.61 -15.67
N MET A 83 -16.14 6.94 -16.82
CA MET A 83 -15.02 6.47 -17.64
C MET A 83 -14.18 7.59 -18.28
N LYS A 84 -14.77 8.77 -18.45
CA LYS A 84 -14.09 9.97 -18.97
C LYS A 84 -13.31 10.74 -17.90
N LEU A 85 -13.40 10.35 -16.63
CA LEU A 85 -12.55 10.93 -15.60
C LEU A 85 -11.10 10.55 -15.90
N HIS A 86 -10.26 11.58 -15.98
CA HIS A 86 -8.83 11.43 -16.23
C HIS A 86 -8.07 11.75 -14.95
N TYR A 87 -7.41 10.72 -14.42
CA TYR A 87 -6.54 10.82 -13.26
C TYR A 87 -5.10 10.79 -13.75
N ASP A 88 -4.59 11.94 -14.17
CA ASP A 88 -3.22 12.08 -14.65
C ASP A 88 -2.26 12.19 -13.45
N PRO A 89 -1.28 11.29 -13.30
CA PRO A 89 -0.29 11.39 -12.23
C PRO A 89 0.76 12.48 -12.47
N ILE A 90 0.90 13.01 -13.70
CA ILE A 90 1.96 13.98 -14.04
C ILE A 90 1.85 15.28 -13.21
N PRO A 91 0.68 15.93 -13.05
CA PRO A 91 0.54 17.09 -12.18
C PRO A 91 0.96 16.81 -10.73
N TRP A 92 0.59 15.63 -10.19
CA TRP A 92 0.98 15.24 -8.83
C TRP A 92 2.49 15.04 -8.73
N ALA A 93 3.09 14.31 -9.68
CA ALA A 93 4.53 14.10 -9.72
C ALA A 93 5.32 15.41 -9.79
N ARG A 94 4.84 16.40 -10.57
CA ARG A 94 5.43 17.74 -10.62
C ARG A 94 5.32 18.49 -9.30
N ALA A 95 4.18 18.38 -8.60
CA ALA A 95 4.02 18.98 -7.28
C ALA A 95 4.99 18.36 -6.26
N TYR A 96 5.16 17.03 -6.27
CA TYR A 96 6.17 16.35 -5.45
C TYR A 96 7.59 16.76 -5.80
N LEU A 97 7.90 16.89 -7.10
CA LEU A 97 9.21 17.36 -7.56
C LEU A 97 9.51 18.76 -7.03
N SER A 98 8.56 19.69 -7.08
CA SER A 98 8.72 21.04 -6.52
C SER A 98 9.09 20.98 -5.03
N VAL A 99 8.39 20.15 -4.25
CA VAL A 99 8.68 19.97 -2.82
C VAL A 99 10.08 19.39 -2.60
N TYR A 100 10.51 18.44 -3.43
CA TYR A 100 11.86 17.88 -3.36
C TYR A 100 12.94 18.90 -3.72
N GLU A 101 12.73 19.69 -4.78
CA GLU A 101 13.64 20.77 -5.18
C GLU A 101 13.76 21.82 -4.09
N GLU A 102 12.64 22.22 -3.46
CA GLU A 102 12.62 23.11 -2.30
C GLU A 102 13.40 22.54 -1.11
N ALA A 103 13.21 21.26 -0.80
CA ALA A 103 13.92 20.60 0.30
C ALA A 103 15.43 20.51 0.05
N VAL A 104 15.85 20.20 -1.18
CA VAL A 104 17.27 20.19 -1.57
C VAL A 104 17.87 21.60 -1.50
N ALA A 105 17.16 22.60 -2.01
CA ALA A 105 17.60 23.99 -1.96
C ALA A 105 17.70 24.52 -0.51
N ALA A 106 16.78 24.11 0.38
CA ALA A 106 16.82 24.44 1.79
C ALA A 106 17.99 23.76 2.52
N ARG A 107 18.36 22.53 2.14
CA ARG A 107 19.53 21.84 2.68
C ARG A 107 20.83 22.54 2.28
N GLY A 108 21.01 22.86 0.99
CA GLY A 108 22.20 23.58 0.53
C GLY A 108 22.35 24.97 1.16
N ARG A 109 21.23 25.64 1.46
CA ARG A 109 21.22 26.89 2.23
C ARG A 109 21.63 26.66 3.69
N ARG A 110 21.12 25.62 4.36
CA ARG A 110 21.53 25.26 5.72
C ARG A 110 22.99 24.88 5.84
N ASP A 111 23.53 24.12 4.89
CA ASP A 111 24.94 23.70 4.93
C ASP A 111 25.85 24.93 4.80
N ARG A 112 25.50 25.87 3.90
CA ARG A 112 26.23 27.14 3.69
C ARG A 112 26.02 28.15 4.83
N GLU A 113 24.82 28.21 5.41
CA GLU A 113 24.49 29.03 6.58
C GLU A 113 25.17 28.47 7.84
N SER A 114 25.25 27.16 8.02
CA SER A 114 25.97 26.52 9.13
C SER A 114 27.48 26.75 9.05
N GLU A 115 28.06 26.72 7.83
CA GLU A 115 29.45 27.10 7.57
C GLU A 115 29.71 28.59 7.90
N LEU A 116 28.84 29.50 7.45
CA LEU A 116 28.92 30.94 7.75
C LEU A 116 28.69 31.26 9.24
N LEU A 117 27.73 30.61 9.89
CA LEU A 117 27.42 30.78 11.31
C LEU A 117 28.50 30.16 12.21
N SER A 118 29.26 29.17 11.73
CA SER A 118 30.40 28.61 12.48
C SER A 118 31.52 29.64 12.73
N HIS A 119 31.57 30.71 11.93
CA HIS A 119 32.49 31.84 12.08
C HIS A 119 31.93 33.01 12.89
N LEU A 120 30.63 33.00 13.20
CA LEU A 120 29.98 34.01 14.03
C LEU A 120 29.93 33.52 15.48
N ARG A 121 30.57 34.26 16.40
CA ARG A 121 30.37 34.03 17.84
C ARG A 121 28.94 34.47 18.20
N VAL A 122 28.05 33.50 18.34
CA VAL A 122 26.67 33.74 18.78
C VAL A 122 26.69 33.99 20.29
N GLU A 123 26.37 35.21 20.71
CA GLU A 123 26.04 35.50 22.11
C GLU A 123 24.76 34.72 22.50
N PRO A 124 24.72 34.04 23.66
CA PRO A 124 23.68 33.08 23.98
C PRO A 124 22.39 33.79 24.41
N GLY A 125 21.50 34.07 23.45
CA GLY A 125 20.23 34.75 23.73
C GLY A 125 18.96 34.06 23.20
N ALA A 126 19.06 33.14 22.23
CA ALA A 126 17.90 32.45 21.68
C ALA A 126 18.10 30.93 21.70
N PRO A 127 17.17 30.14 22.26
CA PRO A 127 17.27 28.69 22.24
C PRO A 127 17.17 28.18 20.78
N PRO A 128 18.01 27.22 20.37
CA PRO A 128 17.95 26.66 19.03
C PRO A 128 16.57 26.02 18.78
N LEU A 129 16.08 26.13 17.55
CA LEU A 129 14.90 25.39 17.11
C LEU A 129 15.09 23.90 17.43
N PRO A 130 14.07 23.20 17.97
CA PRO A 130 14.21 21.79 18.31
C PRO A 130 14.65 21.01 17.07
N SER A 131 15.70 20.19 17.24
CA SER A 131 16.16 19.26 16.21
C SER A 131 14.94 18.49 15.69
N HIS A 132 14.80 18.41 14.37
CA HIS A 132 13.72 17.69 13.70
C HIS A 132 13.55 16.36 14.42
N ARG A 133 12.33 16.08 14.93
CA ARG A 133 12.02 14.78 15.53
C ARG A 133 12.51 13.73 14.53
N ARG A 134 13.52 12.93 14.90
CA ARG A 134 13.94 11.79 14.08
C ARG A 134 12.65 11.05 13.72
N ILE A 135 12.45 10.78 12.42
CA ILE A 135 11.35 9.94 11.97
C ILE A 135 11.36 8.72 12.90
N PRO A 136 10.24 8.38 13.57
CA PRO A 136 10.23 7.27 14.51
C PRO A 136 10.83 6.03 13.84
N GLU A 137 11.74 5.33 14.53
CA GLU A 137 12.37 4.09 14.04
C GLU A 137 11.35 3.02 13.62
N SER A 138 10.09 3.17 14.02
CA SER A 138 8.98 2.29 13.66
C SER A 138 8.74 2.11 12.15
N PHE A 139 9.22 3.00 11.29
CA PHE A 139 9.09 2.86 9.83
C PHE A 139 10.22 2.08 9.15
N GLN A 140 11.28 1.72 9.88
CA GLN A 140 12.46 1.04 9.32
C GLN A 140 12.59 -0.35 9.91
N ARG A 141 11.74 -1.28 9.46
CA ARG A 141 11.73 -2.64 9.97
C ARG A 141 11.91 -3.66 8.87
N ASP A 142 12.64 -4.69 9.23
CA ASP A 142 12.77 -5.93 8.49
C ASP A 142 11.61 -6.84 8.95
N ILE A 143 10.68 -7.14 8.05
CA ILE A 143 9.44 -7.87 8.36
C ILE A 143 9.25 -8.95 7.30
N LEU A 144 9.10 -10.20 7.75
CA LEU A 144 8.47 -11.27 6.98
C LEU A 144 7.22 -11.71 7.74
N PHE A 145 6.07 -11.46 7.14
CA PHE A 145 4.76 -11.69 7.71
C PHE A 145 4.09 -12.88 7.02
N LEU A 146 3.54 -13.78 7.83
CA LEU A 146 2.60 -14.81 7.40
C LEU A 146 1.23 -14.48 8.00
N GLY A 147 0.23 -14.33 7.16
CA GLY A 147 -1.16 -14.12 7.54
C GLY A 147 -2.01 -15.31 7.13
N VAL A 148 -2.80 -15.85 8.06
CA VAL A 148 -3.77 -16.91 7.75
C VAL A 148 -4.92 -16.31 6.93
N GLN A 149 -5.19 -16.86 5.75
CA GLN A 149 -6.32 -16.47 4.90
C GLN A 149 -7.43 -17.53 4.86
N GLY A 150 -7.12 -18.75 5.29
CA GLY A 150 -8.06 -19.85 5.43
C GLY A 150 -7.33 -21.14 5.84
N PRO A 151 -8.05 -22.26 5.96
CA PRO A 151 -7.47 -23.54 6.39
C PRO A 151 -6.31 -24.00 5.50
N ARG A 152 -6.36 -23.73 4.19
CA ARG A 152 -5.36 -24.20 3.22
C ARG A 152 -4.57 -23.09 2.54
N ARG A 153 -4.57 -21.87 3.10
CA ARG A 153 -3.94 -20.72 2.44
C ARG A 153 -3.34 -19.72 3.41
N LEU A 154 -2.07 -19.39 3.17
CA LEU A 154 -1.35 -18.31 3.82
C LEU A 154 -1.12 -17.15 2.84
N TRP A 155 -1.13 -15.93 3.36
CA TRP A 155 -0.65 -14.73 2.70
C TRP A 155 0.72 -14.36 3.26
N VAL A 156 1.70 -14.21 2.40
CA VAL A 156 3.07 -13.87 2.74
C VAL A 156 3.37 -12.45 2.30
N HIS A 157 3.93 -11.65 3.20
CA HIS A 157 4.36 -10.29 2.92
C HIS A 157 5.74 -10.00 3.49
N TRP A 158 6.56 -9.21 2.79
CA TRP A 158 7.83 -8.78 3.38
C TRP A 158 8.25 -7.35 3.05
N GLU A 159 9.02 -6.78 3.98
CA GLU A 159 9.71 -5.50 3.83
C GLU A 159 11.15 -5.62 4.34
N VAL A 160 12.10 -5.13 3.54
CA VAL A 160 13.52 -5.08 3.87
C VAL A 160 13.91 -3.61 4.05
N GLN A 161 13.55 -3.04 5.20
CA GLN A 161 13.77 -1.63 5.53
C GLN A 161 14.52 -1.45 6.86
N GLY A 162 14.81 -2.53 7.56
CA GLY A 162 15.59 -2.54 8.78
C GLY A 162 17.09 -2.44 8.52
N GLU A 163 17.85 -2.32 9.61
CA GLU A 163 19.30 -2.10 9.56
C GLU A 163 20.04 -3.28 8.89
N HIS A 164 19.67 -4.52 9.22
CA HIS A 164 20.31 -5.72 8.69
C HIS A 164 20.08 -5.86 7.18
N GLY A 165 18.81 -5.87 6.76
CA GLY A 165 18.44 -6.02 5.36
C GLY A 165 19.01 -4.91 4.48
N ARG A 166 19.02 -3.66 4.97
CA ARG A 166 19.63 -2.53 4.26
C ARG A 166 21.15 -2.63 4.19
N ALA A 167 21.82 -3.09 5.25
CA ALA A 167 23.28 -3.28 5.21
C ALA A 167 23.67 -4.28 4.12
N VAL A 168 22.94 -5.39 4.01
CA VAL A 168 23.12 -6.40 2.95
C VAL A 168 22.89 -5.78 1.57
N LEU A 169 21.77 -5.08 1.35
CA LEU A 169 21.46 -4.48 0.06
C LEU A 169 22.40 -3.32 -0.32
N ASN A 170 22.90 -2.54 0.65
CA ASN A 170 23.80 -1.42 0.41
C ASN A 170 25.23 -1.84 0.10
N ALA A 171 25.64 -3.05 0.54
CA ALA A 171 26.92 -3.63 0.18
C ALA A 171 26.98 -4.09 -1.29
N MET A 172 25.83 -4.13 -1.97
CA MET A 172 25.71 -4.58 -3.36
C MET A 172 25.74 -3.43 -4.36
N THR A 173 26.27 -3.71 -5.55
CA THR A 173 26.14 -2.81 -6.69
C THR A 173 24.67 -2.68 -7.11
N HIS A 174 24.38 -1.67 -7.92
CA HIS A 174 23.03 -1.50 -8.48
C HIS A 174 22.63 -2.71 -9.36
N GLU A 175 23.55 -3.22 -10.17
CA GLU A 175 23.32 -4.37 -11.05
C GLU A 175 23.02 -5.65 -10.26
N GLN A 176 23.78 -5.91 -9.20
CA GLN A 176 23.53 -7.05 -8.30
C GLN A 176 22.16 -6.98 -7.64
N ARG A 177 21.74 -5.80 -7.15
CA ARG A 177 20.39 -5.63 -6.60
C ARG A 177 19.31 -5.88 -7.65
N TYR A 178 19.52 -5.39 -8.87
CA TYR A 178 18.56 -5.54 -9.96
C TYR A 178 18.41 -6.99 -10.42
N GLN A 179 19.49 -7.75 -10.43
CA GLN A 179 19.52 -9.17 -10.80
C GLN A 179 19.28 -10.12 -9.62
N SER A 180 18.96 -9.59 -8.44
CA SER A 180 18.74 -10.41 -7.25
C SER A 180 17.55 -11.35 -7.44
N ARG A 181 17.75 -12.61 -7.09
CA ARG A 181 16.72 -13.64 -7.01
C ARG A 181 16.32 -13.83 -5.57
N TRP A 182 15.03 -13.96 -5.34
CA TRP A 182 14.45 -14.10 -4.02
C TRP A 182 13.82 -15.47 -3.90
N GLU A 183 14.14 -16.17 -2.82
CA GLU A 183 13.62 -17.50 -2.52
C GLU A 183 12.88 -17.45 -1.20
N LEU A 184 11.62 -17.86 -1.21
CA LEU A 184 10.84 -18.05 0.00
C LEU A 184 10.89 -19.53 0.38
N ARG A 185 11.52 -19.83 1.51
CA ARG A 185 11.57 -21.18 2.09
C ARG A 185 10.48 -21.32 3.12
N MET A 186 9.68 -22.36 3.00
CA MET A 186 8.54 -22.67 3.84
C MET A 186 8.83 -23.92 4.65
N PHE A 187 8.47 -23.87 5.93
CA PHE A 187 8.68 -24.95 6.89
C PHE A 187 7.34 -25.29 7.52
N GLU A 188 6.90 -26.53 7.34
CA GLU A 188 5.79 -27.15 8.07
C GLU A 188 6.36 -27.88 9.29
N LEU A 189 5.95 -27.47 10.49
CA LEU A 189 6.64 -27.82 11.72
C LEU A 189 6.18 -29.12 12.37
N ASP A 190 4.97 -29.61 12.05
CA ASP A 190 4.39 -30.80 12.68
C ASP A 190 4.85 -32.09 11.98
N GLY A 191 4.98 -32.08 10.65
CA GLY A 191 5.50 -33.17 9.82
C GLY A 191 6.95 -32.98 9.39
N GLY A 192 7.55 -31.81 9.62
CA GLY A 192 8.95 -31.52 9.28
C GLY A 192 9.20 -31.37 7.78
N HIS A 193 8.17 -31.00 7.02
CA HIS A 193 8.30 -30.80 5.58
C HIS A 193 8.83 -29.39 5.27
N GLU A 194 9.84 -29.31 4.39
CA GLU A 194 10.40 -28.05 3.89
C GLU A 194 10.28 -28.02 2.36
N TRP A 195 9.90 -26.85 1.84
CA TRP A 195 9.94 -26.58 0.41
C TRP A 195 10.30 -25.11 0.16
N SER A 196 10.78 -24.81 -1.04
CA SER A 196 11.08 -23.44 -1.45
C SER A 196 10.37 -23.08 -2.74
N LEU A 197 10.14 -21.77 -2.92
CA LEU A 197 9.65 -21.21 -4.15
C LEU A 197 10.46 -19.97 -4.51
N GLU A 198 10.82 -19.85 -5.79
CA GLU A 198 11.39 -18.62 -6.33
C GLU A 198 10.26 -17.59 -6.43
N VAL A 199 10.46 -16.44 -5.79
CA VAL A 199 9.50 -15.32 -5.81
C VAL A 199 10.06 -14.22 -6.69
N GLU A 200 9.31 -13.88 -7.74
CA GLU A 200 9.73 -12.88 -8.73
C GLU A 200 9.74 -11.46 -8.15
N GLY A 201 10.94 -10.87 -8.04
CA GLY A 201 11.18 -9.44 -7.97
C GLY A 201 10.35 -8.64 -6.95
N LEU A 202 9.99 -7.40 -7.30
CA LEU A 202 9.37 -6.37 -6.43
C LEU A 202 8.00 -6.77 -5.82
N ALA A 203 7.44 -7.94 -6.18
CA ALA A 203 6.19 -8.43 -5.63
C ALA A 203 6.38 -8.91 -4.18
N LYS A 204 6.01 -8.06 -3.23
CA LYS A 204 6.11 -8.34 -1.78
C LYS A 204 4.89 -9.07 -1.21
N ASN A 205 4.03 -9.65 -2.02
CA ASN A 205 2.76 -10.25 -1.59
C ASN A 205 2.49 -11.54 -2.34
N TRP A 206 2.41 -12.66 -1.62
CA TRP A 206 2.25 -14.00 -2.20
C TRP A 206 1.16 -14.77 -1.46
N PHE A 207 0.47 -15.64 -2.18
CA PHE A 207 -0.45 -16.61 -1.57
C PHE A 207 0.15 -18.00 -1.73
N ILE A 208 0.26 -18.72 -0.62
CA ILE A 208 0.85 -20.05 -0.57
C ILE A 208 -0.22 -21.01 -0.10
N ASP A 209 -0.43 -22.07 -0.88
CA ASP A 209 -1.31 -23.16 -0.48
C ASP A 209 -0.58 -24.05 0.53
N VAL A 210 -1.30 -24.43 1.58
CA VAL A 210 -0.78 -25.20 2.71
C VAL A 210 -1.78 -26.27 3.13
N GLU A 211 -1.35 -27.20 3.97
CA GLU A 211 -2.26 -28.13 4.63
C GLU A 211 -2.96 -27.45 5.81
N ALA A 212 -4.20 -27.85 6.05
CA ALA A 212 -4.97 -27.39 7.21
C ALA A 212 -4.47 -28.07 8.49
N ASP A 213 -4.72 -27.42 9.64
CA ASP A 213 -4.37 -27.94 10.97
C ASP A 213 -2.86 -28.22 11.14
N ARG A 214 -2.03 -27.29 10.63
CA ARG A 214 -0.56 -27.37 10.64
C ARG A 214 0.07 -26.02 10.96
N SER A 215 1.27 -26.08 11.52
CA SER A 215 2.10 -24.94 11.90
C SER A 215 3.14 -24.64 10.83
N TYR A 216 3.24 -23.37 10.44
CA TYR A 216 4.12 -22.91 9.38
C TYR A 216 5.04 -21.78 9.81
N ARG A 217 6.26 -21.79 9.28
CA ARG A 217 7.20 -20.67 9.32
C ARG A 217 7.78 -20.46 7.93
N ALA A 218 8.26 -19.26 7.65
CA ALA A 218 8.96 -18.96 6.42
C ALA A 218 10.28 -18.24 6.68
N GLU A 219 11.21 -18.40 5.75
CA GLU A 219 12.45 -17.63 5.64
C GLU A 219 12.56 -17.05 4.23
N LEU A 220 12.99 -15.80 4.15
CA LEU A 220 13.28 -15.13 2.89
C LEU A 220 14.78 -15.12 2.67
N TRP A 221 15.20 -15.64 1.53
CA TRP A 221 16.58 -15.71 1.10
C TRP A 221 16.76 -14.90 -0.18
N MET A 222 17.94 -14.33 -0.36
CA MET A 222 18.30 -13.60 -1.56
C MET A 222 19.66 -14.06 -2.08
N SER A 223 19.76 -14.20 -3.40
CA SER A 223 21.02 -14.49 -4.08
C SER A 223 21.20 -13.55 -5.26
N SER A 224 22.45 -13.26 -5.61
CA SER A 224 22.82 -12.44 -6.76
C SER A 224 24.17 -12.91 -7.29
N GLU A 225 24.49 -12.60 -8.54
CA GLU A 225 25.81 -12.90 -9.09
C GLU A 225 26.93 -12.28 -8.24
N GLY A 226 27.90 -13.11 -7.86
CA GLY A 226 29.00 -12.71 -6.97
C GLY A 226 28.62 -12.51 -5.49
N VAL A 227 27.37 -12.77 -5.11
CA VAL A 227 26.88 -12.70 -3.73
C VAL A 227 26.37 -14.07 -3.31
N ALA A 228 26.93 -14.63 -2.23
CA ALA A 228 26.44 -15.89 -1.68
C ALA A 228 24.97 -15.78 -1.25
N PRO A 229 24.18 -16.87 -1.36
CA PRO A 229 22.82 -16.90 -0.83
C PRO A 229 22.79 -16.43 0.62
N THR A 230 22.04 -15.36 0.86
CA THR A 230 22.00 -14.66 2.15
C THR A 230 20.59 -14.75 2.72
N HIS A 231 20.49 -15.20 3.96
CA HIS A 231 19.25 -15.17 4.72
C HIS A 231 18.89 -13.71 5.02
N MET A 232 17.71 -13.27 4.62
CA MET A 232 17.24 -11.89 4.79
C MET A 232 16.34 -11.76 6.01
N LEU A 233 15.30 -12.59 6.11
CA LEU A 233 14.22 -12.44 7.08
C LEU A 233 13.67 -13.78 7.52
N SER A 234 13.21 -13.88 8.77
CA SER A 234 12.43 -15.02 9.26
C SER A 234 11.06 -14.54 9.74
N SER A 235 10.03 -15.35 9.48
CA SER A 235 8.69 -15.08 9.98
C SER A 235 8.53 -15.59 11.41
N ARG A 236 7.45 -15.14 12.07
CA ARG A 236 6.89 -15.88 13.20
C ARG A 236 6.18 -17.14 12.69
N THR A 237 6.02 -18.12 13.57
CA THR A 237 5.18 -19.28 13.32
C THR A 237 3.71 -18.87 13.28
N VAL A 238 2.94 -19.47 12.37
CA VAL A 238 1.49 -19.34 12.28
C VAL A 238 0.85 -20.71 12.19
N GLU A 239 -0.34 -20.86 12.77
CA GLU A 239 -1.12 -22.09 12.70
C GLU A 239 -2.24 -21.91 11.69
N ALA A 240 -2.28 -22.78 10.68
CA ALA A 240 -3.39 -22.86 9.75
C ALA A 240 -4.59 -23.54 10.45
N PRO A 241 -5.79 -22.94 10.41
CA PRO A 241 -6.93 -23.49 11.11
C PRO A 241 -7.36 -24.83 10.49
N PRO A 242 -8.05 -25.69 11.25
CA PRO A 242 -8.61 -26.92 10.72
C PRO A 242 -9.69 -26.62 9.68
N GLU A 243 -9.88 -27.57 8.75
CA GLU A 243 -10.94 -27.50 7.76
C GLU A 243 -12.28 -27.82 8.44
N ILE A 244 -13.21 -26.86 8.45
CA ILE A 244 -14.55 -27.09 8.99
C ILE A 244 -15.32 -27.88 7.93
N GLY A 245 -15.78 -29.08 8.31
CA GLY A 245 -16.29 -30.11 7.41
C GLY A 245 -17.27 -29.63 6.33
N SER A 246 -17.09 -30.23 5.14
CA SER A 246 -17.91 -30.16 3.91
C SER A 246 -19.39 -30.50 4.11
#